data_AF-A0A0K3BLP4-F1
#
_entry.id   AF-A0A0K3BLP4-F1
#
_cell.length_a   1.000
_cell.length_b   1.000
_cell.length_c   1.000
_cell.angle_alpha   90.00
_cell.angle_beta   90.00
_cell.angle_gamma   90.00
#
_symmetry.space_group_name_H-M   'P 1'
#
loop_
_entity.id
_entity.type
_entity.pdbx_description
1 polymer ?
#
loop_
_entity_poly.entity_id
_entity_poly.type
_entity_poly.pdbx_seq_one_letter_code
_entity_poly.pdbx_strand_id
1 'polypeptide(L)'
;MAFDYEKMLQTIKDKQWSLADIDWDAPGAETISDKQRPTLKQFMADLVWIENIGAMGFAALADKAPNDTIKQIYQYFHAEEQKHANAELALMKRWGMLAEGETPEPNVQVKMAIWVLDRYSDDMPLTGLATLIPMLECALDGALVKFLLDEVTDPVCHEVFKHINSDESRHIAVDFQVLDLVGAGPTRKLLIESAAVLKPQMLLGLLVVFVPLLNKMRDNIVAMGLSEQKLYNAVKRFASNGDRSANTRRVPAYQMFKQQAKMVIDRTHPYHRLLADPLVKLTNLVPVRLLGKQPSWSKELTHEPVDR
;
A
#
# COMPACT_ATOMS: atom_id res chain seq x y z
N MET A 1 -5.40 14.12 -25.16
CA MET A 1 -3.99 13.74 -25.37
C MET A 1 -3.79 12.40 -24.68
N ALA A 2 -3.17 11.43 -25.34
CA ALA A 2 -2.80 10.16 -24.72
C ALA A 2 -1.71 10.40 -23.66
N PHE A 3 -1.69 9.60 -22.60
CA PHE A 3 -0.64 9.65 -21.58
C PHE A 3 0.70 9.22 -22.17
N ASP A 4 1.76 9.96 -21.87
CA ASP A 4 3.10 9.71 -22.37
C ASP A 4 3.94 9.01 -21.28
N TYR A 5 4.04 7.69 -21.39
CA TYR A 5 4.78 6.85 -20.45
C TYR A 5 6.29 7.09 -20.51
N GLU A 6 6.87 7.45 -21.66
CA GLU A 6 8.31 7.73 -21.77
C GLU A 6 8.65 9.02 -21.03
N LYS A 7 7.84 10.06 -21.22
CA LYS A 7 7.98 11.30 -20.46
C LYS A 7 7.78 11.09 -18.96
N MET A 8 6.83 10.23 -18.57
CA MET A 8 6.62 9.89 -17.16
C MET A 8 7.82 9.12 -16.60
N LEU A 9 8.36 8.14 -17.32
CA LEU A 9 9.57 7.40 -16.95
C LEU A 9 10.76 8.35 -16.75
N GLN A 10 10.95 9.32 -17.65
CA GLN A 10 11.98 10.34 -17.47
C GLN A 10 11.72 11.19 -16.22
N THR A 11 10.48 11.59 -15.98
CA THR A 11 10.10 12.36 -14.78
C THR A 11 10.40 11.58 -13.48
N ILE A 12 10.16 10.26 -13.48
CA ILE A 12 10.48 9.38 -12.35
C ILE A 12 11.99 9.34 -12.13
N LYS A 13 12.78 9.16 -13.19
CA LYS A 13 14.25 9.16 -13.13
C LYS A 13 14.81 10.48 -12.60
N ASP A 14 14.29 11.61 -13.08
CA ASP A 14 14.77 12.96 -12.72
C ASP A 14 14.44 13.33 -11.26
N LYS A 15 13.41 12.72 -10.69
CA LYS A 15 12.92 13.00 -9.33
C LYS A 15 13.40 12.01 -8.27
N GLN A 16 14.33 11.12 -8.62
CA GLN A 16 14.91 10.20 -7.63
C GLN A 16 15.59 10.97 -6.49
N TRP A 17 15.40 10.45 -5.29
CA TRP A 17 15.98 10.91 -4.03
C TRP A 17 16.51 9.70 -3.27
N SER A 18 17.37 9.94 -2.27
CA SER A 18 18.00 8.92 -1.44
C SER A 18 17.90 9.30 0.04
N LEU A 19 18.05 8.32 0.93
CA LEU A 19 18.11 8.59 2.38
C LEU A 19 19.29 9.49 2.76
N ALA A 20 20.38 9.48 1.98
CA ALA A 20 21.54 10.34 2.18
C ALA A 20 21.26 11.82 1.88
N ASP A 21 20.18 12.13 1.15
CA ASP A 21 19.77 13.52 0.86
C ASP A 21 19.08 14.19 2.09
N ILE A 22 18.78 13.44 3.17
CA ILE A 22 18.06 13.90 4.36
C ILE A 22 19.02 14.11 5.54
N ASP A 23 18.88 15.25 6.23
CA ASP A 23 19.59 15.52 7.50
C ASP A 23 18.90 14.81 8.67
N TRP A 24 19.27 13.55 8.89
CA TRP A 24 18.73 12.71 9.97
C TRP A 24 19.09 13.19 11.39
N ASP A 25 20.05 14.13 11.53
CA ASP A 25 20.48 14.69 12.81
C ASP A 25 19.82 16.03 13.14
N ALA A 26 19.01 16.58 12.22
CA ALA A 26 18.24 17.79 12.45
C ALA A 26 17.35 17.69 13.71
N PRO A 27 17.00 18.80 14.38
CA PRO A 27 16.19 18.78 15.60
C PRO A 27 14.75 18.28 15.34
N GLY A 28 14.06 17.78 16.36
CA GLY A 28 12.64 17.41 16.27
C GLY A 28 12.30 16.00 16.73
N ALA A 29 13.26 15.09 16.85
CA ALA A 29 13.01 13.73 17.34
C ALA A 29 12.42 13.72 18.77
N GLU A 30 12.78 14.71 19.59
CA GLU A 30 12.29 14.91 20.95
C GLU A 30 10.81 15.30 21.04
N THR A 31 10.19 15.69 19.92
CA THR A 31 8.76 16.04 19.87
C THR A 31 7.83 14.83 20.06
N ILE A 32 8.34 13.61 19.85
CA ILE A 32 7.59 12.38 20.07
C ILE A 32 7.49 12.10 21.58
N SER A 33 6.31 12.36 22.14
CA SER A 33 6.05 12.12 23.56
C SER A 33 6.08 10.62 23.92
N ASP A 34 6.45 10.31 25.17
CA ASP A 34 6.44 8.94 25.70
C ASP A 34 5.04 8.29 25.66
N LYS A 35 3.99 9.11 25.74
CA LYS A 35 2.61 8.63 25.64
C LYS A 35 2.23 8.25 24.20
N GLN A 36 2.72 8.98 23.20
CA GLN A 36 2.45 8.72 21.79
C GLN A 36 3.28 7.57 21.23
N ARG A 37 4.53 7.45 21.70
CA ARG A 37 5.55 6.53 21.18
C ARG A 37 5.08 5.07 21.02
N PRO A 38 4.37 4.42 21.97
CA PRO A 38 3.96 3.02 21.81
C PRO A 38 2.96 2.81 20.67
N THR A 39 1.96 3.69 20.57
CA THR A 39 0.95 3.62 19.51
C THR A 39 1.56 3.94 18.15
N LEU A 40 2.41 4.96 18.10
CA LEU A 40 3.14 5.34 16.89
C LEU A 40 4.13 4.24 16.46
N LYS A 41 4.80 3.55 17.39
CA LYS A 41 5.67 2.40 17.06
C LYS A 41 4.89 1.30 16.35
N GLN A 42 3.70 0.94 16.84
CA GLN A 42 2.89 -0.08 16.17
C GLN A 42 2.41 0.37 14.79
N PHE A 43 2.00 1.63 14.67
CA PHE A 43 1.58 2.22 13.40
C PHE A 43 2.70 2.20 12.36
N MET A 44 3.88 2.72 12.71
CA MET A 44 5.05 2.75 11.84
C MET A 44 5.53 1.35 11.49
N ALA A 45 5.47 0.41 12.44
CA ALA A 45 5.78 -0.98 12.15
C ALA A 45 4.86 -1.54 11.06
N ASP A 46 3.55 -1.31 11.18
CA ASP A 46 2.60 -1.75 10.15
C ASP A 46 2.87 -1.05 8.80
N LEU A 47 3.18 0.25 8.81
CA LEU A 47 3.43 1.06 7.62
C LEU A 47 4.65 0.58 6.83
N VAL A 48 5.80 0.36 7.49
CA VAL A 48 7.03 -0.17 6.87
C VAL A 48 6.77 -1.46 6.09
N TRP A 49 5.94 -2.34 6.66
CA TRP A 49 5.60 -3.61 6.03
C TRP A 49 4.54 -3.47 4.93
N ILE A 50 3.68 -2.45 5.00
CA ILE A 50 2.72 -2.13 3.94
C ILE A 50 3.45 -1.58 2.70
N GLU A 51 4.44 -0.70 2.86
CA GLU A 51 5.23 -0.23 1.71
C GLU A 51 5.98 -1.39 1.06
N ASN A 52 6.52 -2.32 1.85
CA ASN A 52 7.14 -3.53 1.31
C ASN A 52 6.13 -4.45 0.58
N ILE A 53 4.88 -4.53 1.06
CA ILE A 53 3.79 -5.18 0.32
C ILE A 53 3.51 -4.46 -1.01
N GLY A 54 3.53 -3.12 -1.01
CA GLY A 54 3.45 -2.29 -2.22
C GLY A 54 4.55 -2.63 -3.23
N ALA A 55 5.80 -2.70 -2.76
CA ALA A 55 6.95 -3.09 -3.56
C ALA A 55 6.73 -4.44 -4.25
N MET A 56 6.24 -5.45 -3.52
CA MET A 56 5.93 -6.76 -4.10
C MET A 56 4.78 -6.70 -5.11
N GLY A 57 3.78 -5.85 -4.87
CA GLY A 57 2.71 -5.57 -5.82
C GLY A 57 3.26 -5.01 -7.14
N PHE A 58 4.18 -4.05 -7.07
CA PHE A 58 4.81 -3.47 -8.25
C PHE A 58 5.74 -4.43 -8.98
N ALA A 59 6.49 -5.28 -8.28
CA ALA A 59 7.26 -6.35 -8.91
C ALA A 59 6.34 -7.28 -9.73
N ALA A 60 5.20 -7.69 -9.15
CA ALA A 60 4.23 -8.53 -9.85
C ALA A 60 3.56 -7.82 -11.05
N LEU A 61 3.37 -6.50 -10.98
CA LEU A 61 2.90 -5.68 -12.11
C LEU A 61 3.96 -5.52 -13.20
N ALA A 62 5.24 -5.37 -12.84
CA ALA A 62 6.34 -5.26 -13.78
C ALA A 62 6.47 -6.52 -14.65
N ASP A 63 6.32 -7.70 -14.04
CA ASP A 63 6.34 -8.99 -14.76
C ASP A 63 5.18 -9.15 -15.75
N LYS A 64 4.05 -8.49 -15.47
CA LYS A 64 2.82 -8.55 -16.24
C LYS A 64 2.58 -7.29 -17.09
N ALA A 65 3.57 -6.40 -17.17
CA ALA A 65 3.44 -5.12 -17.81
C ALA A 65 3.13 -5.27 -19.31
N PRO A 66 2.26 -4.42 -19.88
CA PRO A 66 1.85 -4.53 -21.28
C PRO A 66 2.93 -4.08 -22.28
N ASN A 67 3.96 -3.37 -21.83
CA ASN A 67 5.12 -2.97 -22.63
C ASN A 67 6.35 -2.71 -21.74
N ASP A 68 7.52 -2.58 -22.38
CA ASP A 68 8.80 -2.43 -21.68
C ASP A 68 8.93 -1.10 -20.91
N THR A 69 8.29 -0.02 -21.38
CA THR A 69 8.31 1.27 -20.69
C THR A 69 7.56 1.18 -19.36
N ILE A 70 6.37 0.58 -19.35
CA ILE A 70 5.57 0.36 -18.13
C ILE A 70 6.27 -0.63 -17.20
N LYS A 71 6.92 -1.65 -17.76
CA LYS A 71 7.76 -2.57 -16.97
C LYS A 71 8.84 -1.81 -16.21
N GLN A 72 9.58 -0.94 -16.91
CA GLN A 72 10.62 -0.12 -16.28
C GLN A 72 10.03 0.83 -15.23
N ILE A 73 8.89 1.46 -15.50
CA ILE A 73 8.21 2.30 -14.50
C ILE A 73 7.90 1.50 -13.23
N TYR A 74 7.34 0.29 -13.36
CA TYR A 74 7.03 -0.53 -12.20
C TYR A 74 8.26 -1.06 -11.46
N GLN A 75 9.39 -1.25 -12.14
CA GLN A 75 10.67 -1.53 -11.49
C GLN A 75 11.16 -0.33 -10.67
N TYR A 76 10.96 0.90 -11.16
CA TYR A 76 11.23 2.10 -10.35
C TYR A 76 10.27 2.21 -9.17
N PHE A 77 8.97 1.96 -9.35
CA PHE A 77 8.00 2.01 -8.25
C PHE A 77 8.32 0.99 -7.17
N HIS A 78 8.67 -0.24 -7.56
CA HIS A 78 9.18 -1.25 -6.62
C HIS A 78 10.37 -0.72 -5.78
N ALA A 79 11.35 -0.09 -6.41
CA ALA A 79 12.50 0.49 -5.71
C ALA A 79 12.13 1.72 -4.85
N GLU A 80 11.17 2.53 -5.30
CA GLU A 80 10.63 3.66 -4.53
C GLU A 80 9.95 3.17 -3.25
N GLU A 81 9.08 2.16 -3.32
CA GLU A 81 8.43 1.54 -2.16
C GLU A 81 9.41 0.94 -1.15
N GLN A 82 10.47 0.26 -1.64
CA GLN A 82 11.53 -0.24 -0.77
C GLN A 82 12.24 0.91 -0.02
N LYS A 83 12.48 2.02 -0.73
CA LYS A 83 13.07 3.23 -0.16
C LYS A 83 12.13 3.92 0.83
N HIS A 84 10.81 3.90 0.60
CA HIS A 84 9.82 4.40 1.57
C HIS A 84 9.88 3.58 2.86
N ALA A 85 9.84 2.25 2.77
CA ALA A 85 9.98 1.36 3.92
C ALA A 85 11.29 1.60 4.70
N ASN A 86 12.40 1.83 3.99
CA ASN A 86 13.69 2.14 4.59
C ASN A 86 13.71 3.51 5.29
N ALA A 87 13.11 4.54 4.70
CA ALA A 87 13.01 5.86 5.30
C ALA A 87 12.12 5.84 6.56
N GLU A 88 11.04 5.09 6.54
CA GLU A 88 10.18 4.88 7.71
C GLU A 88 10.88 4.10 8.82
N LEU A 89 11.67 3.08 8.47
CA LEU A 89 12.50 2.36 9.42
C LEU A 89 13.56 3.28 10.07
N ALA A 90 14.16 4.18 9.29
CA ALA A 90 15.08 5.20 9.78
C ALA A 90 14.40 6.19 10.74
N LEU A 91 13.17 6.63 10.44
CA LEU A 91 12.35 7.44 11.36
C LEU A 91 12.08 6.71 12.68
N MET A 92 11.69 5.44 12.63
CA MET A 92 11.48 4.63 13.84
C MET A 92 12.73 4.55 14.72
N LYS A 93 13.91 4.40 14.11
CA LYS A 93 15.19 4.40 14.84
C LYS A 93 15.51 5.76 15.43
N ARG A 94 15.34 6.83 14.66
CA ARG A 94 15.52 8.22 15.12
C ARG A 94 14.66 8.53 16.33
N TRP A 95 13.43 8.02 16.39
CA TRP A 95 12.53 8.18 17.53
C TRP A 95 12.78 7.18 18.68
N GLY A 96 13.87 6.39 18.63
CA GLY A 96 14.19 5.41 19.65
C GLY A 96 13.10 4.35 19.84
N MET A 97 12.36 4.01 18.78
CA MET A 97 11.33 2.97 18.82
C MET A 97 11.91 1.58 18.62
N LEU A 98 13.09 1.48 18.01
CA LEU A 98 13.74 0.21 17.67
C LEU A 98 15.12 0.16 18.34
N ALA A 99 15.43 -0.99 18.94
CA ALA A 99 16.78 -1.30 19.37
C ALA A 99 17.70 -1.53 18.15
N GLU A 100 19.01 -1.51 18.39
CA GLU A 100 19.99 -1.81 17.35
C GLU A 100 19.77 -3.21 16.76
N GLY A 101 19.60 -3.28 15.43
CA GLY A 101 19.27 -4.52 14.71
C GLY A 101 17.83 -5.04 14.88
N GLU A 102 16.95 -4.34 15.60
CA GLU A 102 15.54 -4.72 15.73
C GLU A 102 14.79 -4.44 14.42
N THR A 103 14.15 -5.47 13.87
CA THR A 103 13.18 -5.34 12.77
C THR A 103 11.79 -5.05 13.37
N PRO A 104 11.04 -4.06 12.88
CA PRO A 104 9.70 -3.80 13.38
C PRO A 104 8.80 -5.03 13.19
N GLU A 105 8.03 -5.37 14.22
CA GLU A 105 7.10 -6.50 14.19
C GLU A 105 5.71 -6.02 13.75
N PRO A 106 5.21 -6.49 12.59
CA PRO A 106 3.90 -6.08 12.10
C PRO A 106 2.77 -6.78 12.86
N ASN A 107 1.58 -6.21 12.80
CA ASN A 107 0.38 -6.87 13.31
C ASN A 107 0.06 -8.16 12.54
N VAL A 108 -0.77 -9.02 13.12
CA VAL A 108 -1.11 -10.34 12.55
C VAL A 108 -1.78 -10.26 11.17
N GLN A 109 -2.50 -9.18 10.86
CA GLN A 109 -3.16 -9.00 9.57
C GLN A 109 -2.15 -8.70 8.47
N VAL A 110 -1.18 -7.84 8.77
CA VAL A 110 -0.06 -7.54 7.87
C VAL A 110 0.78 -8.81 7.67
N LYS A 111 1.07 -9.59 8.73
CA LYS A 111 1.77 -10.88 8.60
C LYS A 111 1.06 -11.87 7.69
N MET A 112 -0.27 -11.94 7.76
CA MET A 112 -1.05 -12.77 6.84
C MET A 112 -1.01 -12.24 5.40
N ALA A 113 -1.03 -10.91 5.20
CA ALA A 113 -0.89 -10.30 3.87
C ALA A 113 0.44 -10.66 3.23
N ILE A 114 1.51 -10.51 3.99
CA ILE A 114 2.86 -10.97 3.67
C ILE A 114 2.84 -12.45 3.25
N TRP A 115 2.26 -13.31 4.09
CA TRP A 115 2.21 -14.76 3.84
C TRP A 115 1.42 -15.15 2.58
N VAL A 116 0.33 -14.44 2.27
CA VAL A 116 -0.45 -14.66 1.06
C VAL A 116 0.32 -14.20 -0.17
N LEU A 117 0.94 -13.02 -0.11
CA LEU A 117 1.69 -12.47 -1.23
C LEU A 117 2.88 -13.35 -1.56
N ASP A 118 3.67 -13.75 -0.55
CA ASP A 118 4.83 -14.64 -0.71
C ASP A 118 4.47 -15.97 -1.39
N ARG A 119 3.26 -16.48 -1.18
CA ARG A 119 2.83 -17.77 -1.74
C ARG A 119 2.07 -17.65 -3.07
N TYR A 120 1.41 -16.53 -3.33
CA TYR A 120 0.42 -16.44 -4.40
C TYR A 120 0.52 -15.20 -5.29
N SER A 121 1.51 -14.29 -5.09
CA SER A 121 1.69 -13.08 -5.91
C SER A 121 1.79 -13.38 -7.41
N ASP A 122 2.49 -14.46 -7.76
CA ASP A 122 2.77 -14.81 -9.15
C ASP A 122 1.50 -15.17 -9.92
N ASP A 123 0.55 -15.79 -9.23
CA ASP A 123 -0.74 -16.25 -9.75
C ASP A 123 -1.81 -15.14 -9.85
N MET A 124 -1.54 -13.95 -9.29
CA MET A 124 -2.52 -12.87 -9.26
C MET A 124 -2.76 -12.31 -10.68
N PRO A 125 -4.03 -12.24 -11.15
CA PRO A 125 -4.32 -11.76 -12.49
C PRO A 125 -4.04 -10.27 -12.62
N LEU A 126 -3.61 -9.83 -13.81
CA LEU A 126 -3.25 -8.43 -14.08
C LEU A 126 -4.40 -7.48 -13.76
N THR A 127 -5.64 -7.82 -14.13
CA THR A 127 -6.81 -6.97 -13.83
C THR A 127 -7.07 -6.83 -12.32
N GLY A 128 -6.70 -7.84 -11.53
CA GLY A 128 -6.79 -7.79 -10.07
C GLY A 128 -5.73 -6.86 -9.51
N LEU A 129 -4.46 -7.08 -9.85
CA LEU A 129 -3.33 -6.25 -9.41
C LEU A 129 -3.48 -4.78 -9.82
N ALA A 130 -3.74 -4.52 -11.10
CA ALA A 130 -3.90 -3.17 -11.66
C ALA A 130 -5.13 -2.42 -11.11
N THR A 131 -6.02 -3.12 -10.40
CA THR A 131 -7.12 -2.49 -9.67
C THR A 131 -6.77 -2.30 -8.19
N LEU A 132 -6.20 -3.34 -7.58
CA LEU A 132 -5.97 -3.42 -6.15
C LEU A 132 -4.90 -2.43 -5.68
N ILE A 133 -3.80 -2.32 -6.43
CA ILE A 133 -2.66 -1.46 -6.08
C ILE A 133 -3.08 0.02 -6.05
N PRO A 134 -3.67 0.62 -7.11
CA PRO A 134 -4.12 2.02 -7.03
C PRO A 134 -5.20 2.28 -5.97
N MET A 135 -5.96 1.25 -5.56
CA MET A 135 -6.88 1.38 -4.43
C MET A 135 -6.13 1.49 -3.09
N LEU A 136 -5.10 0.67 -2.90
CA LEU A 136 -4.23 0.72 -1.73
C LEU A 136 -3.47 2.03 -1.66
N GLU A 137 -2.88 2.51 -2.75
CA GLU A 137 -2.20 3.81 -2.79
C GLU A 137 -3.12 4.96 -2.44
N CYS A 138 -4.33 4.99 -3.01
CA CYS A 138 -5.32 6.01 -2.65
C CYS A 138 -5.68 5.98 -1.15
N ALA A 139 -5.65 4.81 -0.51
CA ALA A 139 -5.88 4.66 0.92
C ALA A 139 -4.67 5.09 1.76
N LEU A 140 -3.45 4.76 1.32
CA LEU A 140 -2.18 5.12 1.95
C LEU A 140 -1.96 6.63 1.91
N ASP A 141 -1.86 7.23 0.71
CA ASP A 141 -1.71 8.68 0.51
C ASP A 141 -2.88 9.48 1.10
N GLY A 142 -4.11 8.98 0.92
CA GLY A 142 -5.32 9.71 1.25
C GLY A 142 -5.62 9.80 2.75
N ALA A 143 -5.23 8.79 3.53
CA ALA A 143 -5.57 8.68 4.94
C ALA A 143 -4.37 8.44 5.84
N LEU A 144 -3.47 7.50 5.52
CA LEU A 144 -2.38 7.09 6.41
C LEU A 144 -1.26 8.12 6.50
N VAL A 145 -0.77 8.63 5.38
CA VAL A 145 0.29 9.65 5.39
C VAL A 145 -0.21 10.97 6.00
N LYS A 146 -1.43 11.39 5.64
CA LYS A 146 -2.07 12.58 6.22
C LYS A 146 -2.41 12.44 7.69
N PHE A 147 -2.49 11.22 8.21
CA PHE A 147 -2.59 11.02 9.66
C PHE A 147 -1.28 11.40 10.31
N LEU A 148 -0.21 10.79 9.83
CA LEU A 148 1.11 10.89 10.41
C LEU A 148 1.58 12.35 10.41
N LEU A 149 1.37 13.06 9.30
CA LEU A 149 1.72 14.48 9.20
C LEU A 149 0.91 15.41 10.10
N ASP A 150 -0.31 15.02 10.51
CA ASP A 150 -1.12 15.81 11.45
C ASP A 150 -0.73 15.51 12.91
N GLU A 151 -0.28 14.29 13.22
CA GLU A 151 0.03 13.84 14.59
C GLU A 151 1.50 13.96 14.98
N VAL A 152 2.42 13.90 14.01
CA VAL A 152 3.86 13.98 14.23
C VAL A 152 4.35 15.36 13.82
N THR A 153 5.02 16.04 14.75
CA THR A 153 5.53 17.40 14.54
C THR A 153 7.02 17.44 14.21
N ASP A 154 7.70 16.29 14.11
CA ASP A 154 9.11 16.18 13.73
C ASP A 154 9.31 16.69 12.28
N PRO A 155 10.02 17.82 12.06
CA PRO A 155 10.25 18.35 10.72
C PRO A 155 10.97 17.38 9.77
N VAL A 156 11.81 16.48 10.29
CA VAL A 156 12.49 15.46 9.47
C VAL A 156 11.47 14.46 8.92
N CYS A 157 10.46 14.10 9.71
CA CYS A 157 9.34 13.29 9.24
C CYS A 157 8.59 13.99 8.10
N HIS A 158 8.31 15.29 8.24
CA HIS A 158 7.63 16.06 7.19
C HIS A 158 8.47 16.14 5.90
N GLU A 159 9.79 16.25 6.01
CA GLU A 159 10.70 16.20 4.86
C GLU A 159 10.67 14.83 4.18
N VAL A 160 10.84 13.74 4.93
CA VAL A 160 10.75 12.36 4.42
C VAL A 160 9.44 12.15 3.66
N PHE A 161 8.32 12.48 4.30
CA PHE A 161 7.00 12.27 3.69
C PHE A 161 6.69 13.24 2.55
N LYS A 162 7.40 14.37 2.43
CA LYS A 162 7.32 15.22 1.22
C LYS A 162 7.89 14.48 0.01
N HIS A 163 8.99 13.73 0.19
CA HIS A 163 9.55 12.91 -0.86
C HIS A 163 8.63 11.73 -1.20
N ILE A 164 8.17 10.98 -0.20
CA ILE A 164 7.21 9.87 -0.38
C ILE A 164 5.96 10.35 -1.13
N ASN A 165 5.30 11.42 -0.67
CA ASN A 165 4.10 11.97 -1.34
C ASN A 165 4.34 12.40 -2.80
N SER A 166 5.55 12.83 -3.13
CA SER A 166 5.93 13.17 -4.51
C SER A 166 5.96 11.91 -5.39
N ASP A 167 6.41 10.79 -4.84
CA ASP A 167 6.48 9.47 -5.49
C ASP A 167 5.07 8.89 -5.65
N GLU A 168 4.29 8.82 -4.57
CA GLU A 168 2.89 8.37 -4.53
C GLU A 168 2.00 9.07 -5.58
N SER A 169 2.23 10.37 -5.78
CA SER A 169 1.50 11.14 -6.78
C SER A 169 1.75 10.63 -8.20
N ARG A 170 2.96 10.11 -8.49
CA ARG A 170 3.32 9.50 -9.78
C ARG A 170 2.81 8.08 -9.88
N HIS A 171 2.87 7.31 -8.79
CA HIS A 171 2.35 5.94 -8.76
C HIS A 171 0.87 5.91 -9.11
N ILE A 172 0.07 6.67 -8.36
CA ILE A 172 -1.38 6.81 -8.58
C ILE A 172 -1.66 7.27 -10.02
N ALA A 173 -0.89 8.23 -10.54
CA ALA A 173 -1.08 8.75 -11.88
C ALA A 173 -0.86 7.67 -12.94
N VAL A 174 0.23 6.91 -12.85
CA VAL A 174 0.54 5.82 -13.79
C VAL A 174 -0.48 4.69 -13.67
N ASP A 175 -0.81 4.28 -12.45
CA ASP A 175 -1.68 3.13 -12.22
C ASP A 175 -3.07 3.30 -12.80
N PHE A 176 -3.67 4.49 -12.70
CA PHE A 176 -4.95 4.75 -13.34
C PHE A 176 -4.86 4.77 -14.88
N GLN A 177 -3.72 5.13 -15.44
CA GLN A 177 -3.50 5.09 -16.90
C GLN A 177 -3.25 3.65 -17.38
N VAL A 178 -2.55 2.83 -16.60
CA VAL A 178 -2.39 1.41 -16.88
C VAL A 178 -3.73 0.69 -16.75
N LEU A 179 -4.55 1.03 -15.76
CA LEU A 179 -5.90 0.48 -15.61
C LEU A 179 -6.81 0.86 -16.79
N ASP A 180 -6.71 2.09 -17.30
CA ASP A 180 -7.39 2.53 -18.54
C ASP A 180 -6.91 1.70 -19.75
N LEU A 181 -5.60 1.52 -19.91
CA LEU A 181 -4.99 0.73 -20.97
C LEU A 181 -5.43 -0.74 -20.91
N VAL A 182 -5.42 -1.34 -19.72
CA VAL A 182 -5.89 -2.72 -19.50
C VAL A 182 -7.37 -2.82 -19.86
N GLY A 183 -8.20 -1.87 -19.43
CA GLY A 183 -9.63 -1.82 -19.75
C GLY A 183 -9.95 -1.63 -21.23
N ALA A 184 -9.00 -1.10 -22.03
CA ALA A 184 -9.17 -0.95 -23.46
C ALA A 184 -9.09 -2.30 -24.22
N GLY A 185 -8.62 -3.36 -23.55
CA GLY A 185 -8.51 -4.69 -24.13
C GLY A 185 -9.85 -5.36 -24.49
N PRO A 186 -9.81 -6.51 -25.20
CA PRO A 186 -11.02 -7.24 -25.58
C PRO A 186 -11.82 -7.70 -24.36
N THR A 187 -13.16 -7.54 -24.39
CA THR A 187 -14.05 -7.90 -23.28
C THR A 187 -13.88 -9.34 -22.81
N ARG A 188 -13.64 -10.29 -23.73
CA ARG A 188 -13.38 -11.70 -23.38
C ARG A 188 -12.16 -11.85 -22.47
N LYS A 189 -11.07 -11.13 -22.74
CA LYS A 189 -9.85 -11.17 -21.91
C LYS A 189 -10.13 -10.58 -20.53
N LEU A 190 -10.82 -9.43 -20.48
CA LEU A 190 -11.21 -8.80 -19.21
C LEU A 190 -12.04 -9.73 -18.33
N LEU A 191 -13.02 -10.43 -18.92
CA LEU A 191 -13.87 -11.37 -18.18
C LEU A 191 -13.08 -12.57 -17.64
N ILE A 192 -12.19 -13.17 -18.45
CA ILE A 192 -11.36 -14.31 -18.02
C ILE A 192 -10.40 -13.89 -16.91
N GLU A 193 -9.69 -12.77 -17.08
CA GLU A 193 -8.75 -12.24 -16.09
C GLU A 193 -9.45 -11.85 -14.79
N SER A 194 -10.61 -11.20 -14.87
CA SER A 194 -11.36 -10.85 -13.66
C SER A 194 -11.97 -12.08 -12.98
N ALA A 195 -12.41 -13.09 -13.74
CA ALA A 195 -12.87 -14.36 -13.16
C ALA A 195 -11.74 -15.13 -12.47
N ALA A 196 -10.47 -14.92 -12.84
CA ALA A 196 -9.34 -15.53 -12.16
C ALA A 196 -9.19 -15.05 -10.71
N VAL A 197 -9.75 -13.89 -10.33
CA VAL A 197 -9.84 -13.45 -8.92
C VAL A 197 -10.74 -14.38 -8.10
N LEU A 198 -11.65 -15.12 -8.74
CA LEU A 198 -12.51 -16.11 -8.09
C LEU A 198 -11.84 -17.48 -7.89
N LYS A 199 -10.57 -17.66 -8.30
CA LYS A 199 -9.83 -18.89 -8.00
C LYS A 199 -9.77 -19.10 -6.48
N PRO A 200 -9.87 -20.35 -5.97
CA PRO A 200 -9.95 -20.61 -4.53
C PRO A 200 -8.82 -19.97 -3.71
N GLN A 201 -7.58 -20.02 -4.20
CA GLN A 201 -6.43 -19.39 -3.56
C GLN A 201 -6.52 -17.86 -3.54
N MET A 202 -7.05 -17.25 -4.60
CA MET A 202 -7.24 -15.80 -4.71
C MET A 202 -8.37 -15.34 -3.80
N LEU A 203 -9.48 -16.09 -3.75
CA LEU A 203 -10.58 -15.84 -2.82
C LEU A 203 -10.13 -15.96 -1.37
N LEU A 204 -9.28 -16.93 -1.06
CA LEU A 204 -8.71 -17.07 0.28
C LEU A 204 -7.87 -15.84 0.64
N GLY A 205 -6.99 -15.38 -0.27
CA GLY A 205 -6.25 -14.13 -0.07
C GLY A 205 -7.16 -12.91 0.08
N LEU A 206 -8.15 -12.76 -0.79
CA LEU A 206 -9.06 -11.61 -0.80
C LEU A 206 -10.00 -11.58 0.43
N LEU A 207 -10.57 -12.72 0.81
CA LEU A 207 -11.55 -12.79 1.89
C LEU A 207 -10.91 -12.96 3.26
N VAL A 208 -9.91 -13.83 3.39
CA VAL A 208 -9.34 -14.16 4.71
C VAL A 208 -8.27 -13.15 5.12
N VAL A 209 -7.66 -12.46 4.15
CA VAL A 209 -6.53 -11.57 4.44
C VAL A 209 -6.84 -10.13 4.07
N PHE A 210 -7.25 -9.86 2.84
CA PHE A 210 -7.47 -8.49 2.39
C PHE A 210 -8.65 -7.79 3.09
N VAL A 211 -9.80 -8.49 3.23
CA VAL A 211 -10.95 -7.96 3.98
C VAL A 211 -10.57 -7.61 5.43
N PRO A 212 -9.96 -8.51 6.23
CA PRO A 212 -9.55 -8.18 7.59
C PRO A 212 -8.45 -7.11 7.66
N LEU A 213 -7.50 -7.10 6.73
CA LEU A 213 -6.44 -6.09 6.68
C LEU A 213 -7.02 -4.68 6.54
N LEU A 214 -7.84 -4.44 5.52
CA LEU A 214 -8.44 -3.11 5.31
C LEU A 214 -9.29 -2.64 6.48
N ASN A 215 -10.11 -3.54 7.04
CA ASN A 215 -10.96 -3.18 8.18
C ASN A 215 -10.13 -2.91 9.43
N LYS A 216 -9.08 -3.70 9.70
CA LYS A 216 -8.20 -3.49 10.85
C LYS A 216 -7.38 -2.21 10.72
N MET A 217 -6.86 -1.90 9.54
CA MET A 217 -6.17 -0.63 9.26
C MET A 217 -7.11 0.54 9.54
N ARG A 218 -8.34 0.48 9.01
CA ARG A 218 -9.37 1.49 9.26
C ARG A 218 -9.71 1.62 10.75
N ASP A 219 -9.86 0.52 11.47
CA ASP A 219 -10.13 0.52 12.92
C ASP A 219 -8.97 1.15 13.71
N ASN A 220 -7.73 0.79 13.39
CA ASN A 220 -6.53 1.34 14.03
C ASN A 220 -6.44 2.86 13.77
N ILE A 221 -6.64 3.28 12.53
CA ILE A 221 -6.66 4.70 12.14
C ILE A 221 -7.70 5.51 12.93
N VAL A 222 -8.94 5.01 13.02
CA VAL A 222 -10.00 5.67 13.80
C VAL A 222 -9.68 5.69 15.29
N ALA A 223 -9.13 4.60 15.83
CA ALA A 223 -8.74 4.51 17.24
C ALA A 223 -7.63 5.50 17.61
N MET A 224 -6.77 5.88 16.66
CA MET A 224 -5.74 6.89 16.85
C MET A 224 -6.25 8.33 16.62
N GLY A 225 -7.55 8.53 16.40
CA GLY A 225 -8.17 9.87 16.33
C GLY A 225 -8.41 10.42 14.93
N LEU A 226 -8.08 9.65 13.88
CA LEU A 226 -8.30 10.08 12.51
C LEU A 226 -9.78 10.08 12.14
N SER A 227 -10.23 11.17 11.48
CA SER A 227 -11.62 11.28 11.06
C SER A 227 -11.96 10.27 9.95
N GLU A 228 -13.08 9.56 10.10
CA GLU A 228 -13.56 8.64 9.06
C GLU A 228 -13.64 9.33 7.68
N GLN A 229 -13.88 10.64 7.66
CA GLN A 229 -13.90 11.47 6.47
C GLN A 229 -12.64 11.36 5.58
N LYS A 230 -11.43 11.19 6.15
CA LYS A 230 -10.21 11.02 5.31
C LYS A 230 -10.24 9.68 4.56
N LEU A 231 -10.72 8.61 5.21
CA LEU A 231 -10.93 7.30 4.57
C LEU A 231 -12.01 7.37 3.49
N TYR A 232 -13.10 8.10 3.75
CA TYR A 232 -14.12 8.39 2.72
C TYR A 232 -13.51 9.14 1.51
N ASN A 233 -12.65 10.13 1.77
CA ASN A 233 -12.00 10.88 0.71
C ASN A 233 -11.05 10.01 -0.13
N ALA A 234 -10.31 9.10 0.50
CA ALA A 234 -9.47 8.11 -0.18
C ALA A 234 -10.29 7.22 -1.14
N VAL A 235 -11.38 6.62 -0.66
CA VAL A 235 -12.26 5.79 -1.51
C VAL A 235 -12.91 6.62 -2.61
N LYS A 236 -13.30 7.86 -2.33
CA LYS A 236 -13.82 8.79 -3.33
C LYS A 236 -12.76 9.11 -4.39
N ARG A 237 -11.50 9.33 -4.01
CA ARG A 237 -10.38 9.54 -4.94
C ARG A 237 -10.21 8.33 -5.85
N PHE A 238 -10.18 7.12 -5.30
CA PHE A 238 -10.12 5.87 -6.08
C PHE A 238 -11.27 5.76 -7.10
N ALA A 239 -12.51 5.94 -6.65
CA ALA A 239 -13.68 5.87 -7.52
C ALA A 239 -13.66 6.96 -8.61
N SER A 240 -13.38 8.21 -8.22
CA SER A 240 -13.40 9.35 -9.14
C SER A 240 -12.29 9.31 -10.18
N ASN A 241 -11.09 8.84 -9.83
CA ASN A 241 -10.01 8.68 -10.79
C ASN A 241 -10.30 7.54 -11.77
N GLY A 242 -10.77 6.39 -11.27
CA GLY A 242 -11.11 5.26 -12.15
C GLY A 242 -12.30 5.52 -13.06
N ASP A 243 -13.32 6.24 -12.58
CA ASP A 243 -14.52 6.54 -13.37
C ASP A 243 -14.31 7.56 -14.51
N ARG A 244 -13.17 8.27 -14.53
CA ARG A 244 -12.81 9.20 -15.62
C ARG A 244 -12.68 8.48 -16.96
N SER A 245 -12.18 7.24 -16.95
CA SER A 245 -12.04 6.44 -18.16
C SER A 245 -13.28 5.59 -18.43
N ALA A 246 -13.75 5.59 -19.68
CA ALA A 246 -14.77 4.65 -20.13
C ALA A 246 -14.26 3.19 -20.15
N ASN A 247 -12.95 2.98 -20.36
CA ASN A 247 -12.35 1.66 -20.40
C ASN A 247 -12.21 1.05 -19.00
N THR A 248 -11.74 1.82 -18.01
CA THR A 248 -11.66 1.36 -16.62
C THR A 248 -13.00 0.90 -16.10
N ARG A 249 -14.08 1.62 -16.43
CA ARG A 249 -15.45 1.23 -16.04
C ARG A 249 -15.88 -0.14 -16.58
N ARG A 250 -15.26 -0.65 -17.64
CA ARG A 250 -15.54 -1.97 -18.23
C ARG A 250 -14.82 -3.11 -17.52
N VAL A 251 -13.83 -2.82 -16.67
CA VAL A 251 -13.05 -3.84 -15.95
C VAL A 251 -13.91 -4.39 -14.79
N PRO A 252 -14.30 -5.68 -14.80
CA PRO A 252 -15.15 -6.24 -13.75
C PRO A 252 -14.48 -6.21 -12.37
N ALA A 253 -13.17 -6.50 -12.29
CA ALA A 253 -12.40 -6.37 -11.06
C ALA A 253 -12.50 -4.96 -10.46
N TYR A 254 -12.34 -3.90 -11.27
CA TYR A 254 -12.52 -2.51 -10.84
C TYR A 254 -13.88 -2.27 -10.19
N GLN A 255 -14.96 -2.74 -10.81
CA GLN A 255 -16.29 -2.57 -10.24
C GLN A 255 -16.45 -3.33 -8.92
N MET A 256 -15.91 -4.54 -8.82
CA MET A 256 -15.95 -5.33 -7.59
C MET A 256 -15.23 -4.61 -6.44
N PHE A 257 -13.97 -4.22 -6.65
CA PHE A 257 -13.15 -3.56 -5.63
C PHE A 257 -13.70 -2.18 -5.26
N LYS A 258 -14.22 -1.41 -6.23
CA LYS A 258 -14.90 -0.14 -5.97
C LYS A 258 -16.10 -0.28 -5.05
N GLN A 259 -16.91 -1.32 -5.23
CA GLN A 259 -18.06 -1.56 -4.36
C GLN A 259 -17.62 -2.05 -2.98
N GLN A 260 -16.62 -2.94 -2.91
CA GLN A 260 -16.03 -3.36 -1.63
C GLN A 260 -15.48 -2.16 -0.83
N ALA A 261 -14.74 -1.25 -1.49
CA ALA A 261 -14.19 -0.07 -0.86
C ALA A 261 -15.28 0.81 -0.23
N LYS A 262 -16.44 0.97 -0.89
CA LYS A 262 -17.59 1.67 -0.33
C LYS A 262 -18.19 0.96 0.89
N MET A 263 -18.26 -0.37 0.85
CA MET A 263 -18.77 -1.16 1.99
C MET A 263 -17.86 -1.04 3.22
N VAL A 264 -16.54 -0.91 3.03
CA VAL A 264 -15.55 -0.81 4.12
C VAL A 264 -15.64 0.53 4.88
N ILE A 265 -15.97 1.62 4.18
CA ILE A 265 -16.10 2.95 4.79
C ILE A 265 -17.48 3.19 5.43
N ASP A 266 -18.52 2.51 4.96
CA ASP A 266 -19.86 2.61 5.50
C ASP A 266 -20.11 1.61 6.65
N ARG A 267 -19.95 2.08 7.90
CA ARG A 267 -20.22 1.27 9.10
C ARG A 267 -21.63 0.73 9.20
N THR A 268 -22.60 1.38 8.58
CA THR A 268 -24.00 0.94 8.64
C THR A 268 -24.25 -0.25 7.71
N HIS A 269 -23.32 -0.51 6.79
CA HIS A 269 -23.46 -1.60 5.84
C HIS A 269 -23.35 -2.98 6.55
N PRO A 270 -24.25 -3.94 6.24
CA PRO A 270 -24.26 -5.26 6.88
C PRO A 270 -22.98 -6.07 6.68
N TYR A 271 -22.15 -5.70 5.70
CA TYR A 271 -20.81 -6.24 5.47
C TYR A 271 -19.95 -6.32 6.74
N HIS A 272 -19.98 -5.27 7.58
CA HIS A 272 -19.19 -5.27 8.81
C HIS A 272 -19.65 -6.36 9.78
N ARG A 273 -20.94 -6.40 10.07
CA ARG A 273 -21.51 -7.38 11.00
C ARG A 273 -21.43 -8.82 10.48
N LEU A 274 -21.69 -9.03 9.18
CA LEU A 274 -21.88 -10.36 8.61
C LEU A 274 -20.58 -10.99 8.09
N LEU A 275 -19.58 -10.18 7.72
CA LEU A 275 -18.36 -10.66 7.08
C LEU A 275 -17.11 -10.11 7.76
N ALA A 276 -16.91 -8.80 7.77
CA ALA A 276 -15.63 -8.21 8.14
C ALA A 276 -15.28 -8.41 9.63
N ASP A 277 -16.15 -8.02 10.56
CA ASP A 277 -15.85 -8.10 11.99
C ASP A 277 -15.70 -9.55 12.47
N PRO A 278 -16.53 -10.52 12.04
CA PRO A 278 -16.29 -11.93 12.32
C PRO A 278 -14.93 -12.41 11.79
N LEU A 279 -14.57 -12.06 10.56
CA LEU A 279 -13.30 -12.48 9.97
C LEU A 279 -12.11 -11.85 10.72
N VAL A 280 -12.15 -10.56 11.03
CA VAL A 280 -11.11 -9.89 11.85
C VAL A 280 -10.92 -10.62 13.18
N LYS A 281 -12.03 -10.93 13.88
CA LYS A 281 -11.99 -11.68 15.15
C LYS A 281 -11.35 -13.05 14.99
N LEU A 282 -11.74 -13.80 13.96
CA LEU A 282 -11.19 -15.13 13.68
C LEU A 282 -9.70 -15.06 13.34
N THR A 283 -9.30 -14.11 12.50
CA THR A 283 -7.91 -13.98 12.07
C THR A 283 -6.97 -13.52 13.18
N ASN A 284 -7.47 -12.74 14.16
CA ASN A 284 -6.68 -12.38 15.35
C ASN A 284 -6.31 -13.60 16.22
N LEU A 285 -6.99 -14.73 16.05
CA LEU A 285 -6.70 -15.98 16.76
C LEU A 285 -5.65 -16.83 16.03
N VAL A 286 -5.24 -16.46 14.81
CA VAL A 286 -4.23 -17.20 14.05
C VAL A 286 -2.88 -17.12 14.79
N PRO A 287 -2.33 -18.25 15.27
CA PRO A 287 -1.05 -18.22 15.96
C PRO A 287 0.06 -17.77 15.00
N VAL A 288 0.86 -16.78 15.42
CA VAL A 288 1.99 -16.23 14.62
C VAL A 288 2.94 -17.35 14.13
N ARG A 289 3.10 -18.42 14.92
CA ARG A 289 3.92 -19.59 14.55
C ARG A 289 3.46 -20.29 13.27
N LEU A 290 2.18 -20.20 12.90
CA LEU A 290 1.64 -20.79 11.67
C LEU A 290 1.93 -19.94 10.42
N LEU A 291 2.24 -18.65 10.60
CA LEU A 291 2.51 -17.72 9.50
C LEU A 291 3.95 -17.84 8.96
N GLY A 292 4.72 -18.81 9.46
CA GLY A 292 6.07 -19.09 8.97
C GLY A 292 7.12 -18.09 9.47
N LYS A 293 8.32 -18.19 8.90
CA LYS A 293 9.39 -17.21 9.12
C LYS A 293 9.12 -15.95 8.30
N GLN A 294 9.72 -14.83 8.70
CA GLN A 294 9.72 -13.64 7.85
C GLN A 294 10.26 -14.01 6.44
N PRO A 295 9.62 -13.52 5.37
CA PRO A 295 10.01 -13.85 4.00
C PRO A 295 11.44 -13.44 3.69
N SER A 296 12.06 -14.05 2.68
CA SER A 296 13.45 -13.71 2.32
C SER A 296 13.63 -12.26 1.85
N TRP A 297 12.61 -11.68 1.21
CA TRP A 297 12.61 -10.28 0.75
C TRP A 297 12.56 -9.27 1.89
N SER A 298 12.16 -9.66 3.11
CA SER A 298 12.23 -8.75 4.26
C SER A 298 13.66 -8.41 4.69
N LYS A 299 14.64 -9.18 4.20
CA LYS A 299 16.06 -8.95 4.48
C LYS A 299 16.66 -7.81 3.65
N GLU A 300 15.91 -7.29 2.68
CA GLU A 300 16.29 -6.14 1.87
C GLU A 300 16.01 -4.81 2.60
N LEU A 301 15.29 -4.85 3.73
CA LEU A 301 15.07 -3.68 4.59
C LEU A 301 16.38 -3.26 5.25
N THR A 302 16.82 -2.03 4.96
CA THR A 302 17.97 -1.41 5.61
C THR A 302 17.68 0.04 5.95
N HIS A 303 18.03 0.42 7.18
CA HIS A 303 17.96 1.79 7.65
C HIS A 303 19.20 2.62 7.29
N GLU A 304 20.24 1.98 6.75
CA GLU A 304 21.48 2.68 6.42
C GLU A 304 21.27 3.54 5.17
N PRO A 305 21.80 4.77 5.14
CA PRO A 305 21.79 5.58 3.93
C PRO A 305 22.59 4.85 2.86
N VAL A 306 21.90 4.30 1.86
CA VAL A 306 22.53 3.70 0.68
C VAL A 306 22.58 4.77 -0.41
N ASP A 307 23.75 4.99 -1.01
CA ASP A 307 23.93 5.90 -2.14
C ASP A 307 23.12 5.41 -3.37
N ARG A 308 22.76 6.36 -4.23
CA ARG A 308 21.89 6.18 -5.42
C ARG A 308 22.32 5.08 -6.38
#